data_AF-A0A5S9MA01-F1
#
_entry.id   AF-A0A5S9MA01-F1
#
_cell.length_a   1.000
_cell.length_b   1.000
_cell.length_c   1.000
_cell.angle_alpha   90.00
_cell.angle_beta   90.00
_cell.angle_gamma   90.00
#
_symmetry.space_group_name_H-M   'P 1'
#
loop_
_entity.id
_entity.type
_entity.pdbx_description
1 polymer ?
#
loop_
_entity_poly.entity_id
_entity_poly.type
_entity_poly.pdbx_seq_one_letter_code
_entity_poly.pdbx_strand_id
1 'polypeptide(L)'
;MKTGAIAIAAITSCTNTSNPYVLIGAGLVAKKASELGMKVPNYVKTSLAPGSKVVTGYLVNSGLLPYLKDLGFNIVGYGCTTCIGNSGPLEKEIEDAVSENDLLITSVLSGNRNFEGRIHPLVKGNYLASPPLVVAYALAGTVNIDLTKDPIGVDKNGENVISMTFGHQWMKSTASLKALSHLSYSVQSMKLFLTTMNDGMKLKRRMMHCTNGMKIPHTLITRHSLKTYQLNLVKLNRLKACASLRSSVTLSQLTIFLLLERLVRTHRRANTCKKEAYRLETLTHMDPAVVTTMS
;
A
#
# COMPACT_ATOMS: atom_id res chain seq x y z
N MET A 1 2.41 -22.31 3.11
CA MET A 1 3.25 -21.31 2.41
C MET A 1 4.73 -21.66 2.61
N LYS A 2 5.64 -21.11 1.80
CA LYS A 2 7.10 -21.30 1.95
C LYS A 2 7.78 -19.93 1.93
N THR A 3 9.04 -19.88 2.37
CA THR A 3 9.90 -18.68 2.20
C THR A 3 9.90 -18.24 0.74
N GLY A 4 9.69 -16.94 0.50
CA GLY A 4 9.54 -16.38 -0.85
C GLY A 4 8.10 -16.42 -1.39
N ALA A 5 7.13 -16.98 -0.65
CA ALA A 5 5.73 -16.90 -1.02
C ALA A 5 5.26 -15.44 -1.10
N ILE A 6 4.40 -15.16 -2.07
CA ILE A 6 3.83 -13.82 -2.28
C ILE A 6 2.56 -13.72 -1.45
N ALA A 7 2.57 -12.84 -0.45
CA ALA A 7 1.37 -12.53 0.32
C ALA A 7 0.56 -11.40 -0.31
N ILE A 8 1.21 -10.48 -1.03
CA ILE A 8 0.55 -9.32 -1.64
C ILE A 8 1.01 -9.15 -3.08
N ALA A 9 0.05 -9.07 -4.01
CA ALA A 9 0.28 -8.71 -5.40
C ALA A 9 -0.59 -7.49 -5.78
N ALA A 10 0.04 -6.33 -5.96
CA ALA A 10 -0.70 -5.07 -6.12
C ALA A 10 -0.36 -4.34 -7.41
N ILE A 11 -1.34 -4.21 -8.30
CA ILE A 11 -1.29 -3.24 -9.41
C ILE A 11 -1.72 -1.89 -8.83
N THR A 12 -0.73 -1.06 -8.51
CA THR A 12 -0.91 0.22 -7.80
C THR A 12 0.02 1.29 -8.39
N SER A 13 0.07 2.46 -7.74
CA SER A 13 0.89 3.63 -8.07
C SER A 13 0.47 4.41 -9.31
N CYS A 14 0.55 5.73 -9.20
CA CYS A 14 0.39 6.64 -10.34
C CYS A 14 1.47 6.44 -11.42
N THR A 15 2.65 5.94 -11.07
CA THR A 15 3.74 5.72 -12.03
C THR A 15 3.36 4.72 -13.11
N ASN A 16 2.82 3.55 -12.72
CA ASN A 16 2.50 2.48 -13.67
C ASN A 16 1.03 2.51 -14.11
N THR A 17 0.11 2.94 -13.26
CA THR A 17 -1.32 2.99 -13.63
C THR A 17 -1.67 4.13 -14.58
N SER A 18 -0.80 5.15 -14.71
CA SER A 18 -0.94 6.20 -15.73
C SER A 18 -0.48 5.76 -17.11
N ASN A 19 0.29 4.66 -17.21
CA ASN A 19 0.76 4.14 -18.48
C ASN A 19 -0.21 3.05 -19.01
N PRO A 20 -0.99 3.36 -20.06
CA PRO A 20 -1.99 2.42 -20.59
C PRO A 20 -1.37 1.17 -21.20
N TYR A 21 -0.16 1.26 -21.78
CA TYR A 21 0.48 0.11 -22.43
C TYR A 21 0.72 -1.03 -21.43
N VAL A 22 1.26 -0.71 -20.26
CA VAL A 22 1.58 -1.74 -19.25
C VAL A 22 0.32 -2.25 -18.54
N LEU A 23 -0.73 -1.44 -18.39
CA LEU A 23 -1.99 -1.90 -17.81
C LEU A 23 -2.83 -2.75 -18.76
N ILE A 24 -2.89 -2.38 -20.04
CA ILE A 24 -3.48 -3.23 -21.09
C ILE A 24 -2.68 -4.53 -21.19
N GLY A 25 -1.34 -4.44 -21.11
CA GLY A 25 -0.48 -5.59 -20.92
C GLY A 25 -0.95 -6.45 -19.75
N ALA A 26 -1.13 -5.91 -18.54
CA ALA A 26 -1.59 -6.72 -17.41
C ALA A 26 -2.95 -7.38 -17.66
N GLY A 27 -3.89 -6.65 -18.26
CA GLY A 27 -5.22 -7.15 -18.60
C GLY A 27 -5.20 -8.30 -19.61
N LEU A 28 -4.32 -8.23 -20.60
CA LEU A 28 -4.13 -9.33 -21.55
C LEU A 28 -3.57 -10.59 -20.85
N VAL A 29 -2.79 -10.46 -19.74
CA VAL A 29 -2.11 -11.59 -19.05
C VAL A 29 -3.20 -12.31 -18.33
N ALA A 30 -4.01 -11.53 -17.63
CA ALA A 30 -5.20 -11.99 -16.96
C ALA A 30 -6.16 -12.69 -17.93
N LYS A 31 -6.41 -12.12 -19.11
CA LYS A 31 -7.25 -12.75 -20.14
C LYS A 31 -6.75 -14.14 -20.52
N LYS A 32 -5.47 -14.26 -20.88
CA LYS A 32 -4.91 -15.54 -21.30
C LYS A 32 -4.89 -16.57 -20.16
N ALA A 33 -4.48 -16.16 -18.97
CA ALA A 33 -4.49 -17.02 -17.79
C ALA A 33 -5.91 -17.51 -17.47
N SER A 34 -6.90 -16.63 -17.57
CA SER A 34 -8.30 -16.98 -17.36
C SER A 34 -8.86 -17.92 -18.44
N GLU A 35 -8.52 -17.72 -19.72
CA GLU A 35 -8.90 -18.61 -20.82
C GLU A 35 -8.31 -20.02 -20.68
N LEU A 36 -7.12 -20.12 -20.07
CA LEU A 36 -6.47 -21.37 -19.69
C LEU A 36 -7.02 -21.98 -18.39
N GLY A 37 -7.92 -21.29 -17.68
CA GLY A 37 -8.48 -21.76 -16.41
C GLY A 37 -7.55 -21.63 -15.21
N MET A 38 -6.44 -20.89 -15.34
CA MET A 38 -5.50 -20.67 -14.25
C MET A 38 -6.12 -19.81 -13.14
N LYS A 39 -5.68 -20.04 -11.90
CA LYS A 39 -6.11 -19.29 -10.71
C LYS A 39 -4.91 -18.85 -9.90
N VAL A 40 -5.02 -17.67 -9.31
CA VAL A 40 -4.06 -17.18 -8.32
C VAL A 40 -4.24 -17.98 -7.02
N PRO A 41 -3.17 -18.39 -6.34
CA PRO A 41 -3.28 -19.09 -5.06
C PRO A 41 -4.05 -18.25 -4.03
N ASN A 42 -4.93 -18.90 -3.27
CA ASN A 42 -5.88 -18.21 -2.37
C ASN A 42 -5.21 -17.31 -1.31
N TYR A 43 -3.98 -17.63 -0.89
CA TYR A 43 -3.24 -16.85 0.09
C TYR A 43 -2.65 -15.54 -0.46
N VAL A 44 -2.71 -15.31 -1.78
CA VAL A 44 -2.17 -14.10 -2.41
C VAL A 44 -3.23 -13.00 -2.39
N LYS A 45 -3.00 -11.94 -1.62
CA LYS A 45 -3.87 -10.76 -1.62
C LYS A 45 -3.63 -9.92 -2.87
N THR A 46 -4.51 -10.06 -3.86
CA THR A 46 -4.47 -9.29 -5.10
C THR A 46 -5.25 -7.97 -4.99
N SER A 47 -4.77 -6.93 -5.67
CA SER A 47 -5.49 -5.64 -5.72
C SER A 47 -5.15 -4.82 -6.96
N LEU A 48 -6.16 -4.11 -7.48
CA LEU A 48 -6.01 -3.10 -8.51
C LEU A 48 -6.42 -1.74 -7.95
N ALA A 49 -5.50 -0.78 -7.90
CA ALA A 49 -5.74 0.57 -7.43
C ALA A 49 -5.38 1.59 -8.53
N PRO A 50 -6.31 1.91 -9.43
CA PRO A 50 -6.07 2.82 -10.53
C PRO A 50 -5.87 4.27 -10.03
N GLY A 51 -4.99 5.03 -10.70
CA GLY A 51 -4.82 6.45 -10.40
C GLY A 51 -6.04 7.32 -10.77
N SER A 52 -6.91 6.85 -11.66
CA SER A 52 -8.12 7.58 -12.07
C SER A 52 -9.19 6.66 -12.64
N LYS A 53 -10.44 7.15 -12.74
CA LYS A 53 -11.55 6.44 -13.40
C LYS A 53 -11.33 6.23 -14.90
N VAL A 54 -10.45 7.00 -15.54
CA VAL A 54 -10.07 6.81 -16.95
C VAL A 54 -9.46 5.43 -17.17
N VAL A 55 -8.64 4.99 -16.21
CA VAL A 55 -8.02 3.67 -16.26
C VAL A 55 -9.05 2.56 -16.28
N THR A 56 -10.03 2.64 -15.38
CA THR A 56 -11.16 1.72 -15.39
C THR A 56 -11.93 1.80 -16.70
N GLY A 57 -12.16 3.00 -17.23
CA GLY A 57 -12.87 3.21 -18.49
C GLY A 57 -12.25 2.46 -19.66
N TYR A 58 -10.95 2.59 -19.89
CA TYR A 58 -10.32 1.86 -21.00
C TYR A 58 -10.18 0.36 -20.75
N LEU A 59 -10.04 -0.10 -19.49
CA LEU A 59 -10.04 -1.53 -19.17
C LEU A 59 -11.41 -2.17 -19.39
N VAL A 60 -12.50 -1.43 -19.16
CA VAL A 60 -13.86 -1.86 -19.49
C VAL A 60 -14.07 -1.86 -21.00
N ASN A 61 -13.72 -0.78 -21.70
CA ASN A 61 -13.90 -0.67 -23.15
C ASN A 61 -13.08 -1.69 -23.95
N SER A 62 -11.93 -2.10 -23.43
CA SER A 62 -11.10 -3.17 -24.02
C SER A 62 -11.59 -4.58 -23.65
N GLY A 63 -12.59 -4.70 -22.77
CA GLY A 63 -13.08 -5.99 -22.27
C GLY A 63 -12.09 -6.74 -21.38
N LEU A 64 -11.05 -6.07 -20.84
CA LEU A 64 -9.98 -6.71 -20.07
C LEU A 64 -10.24 -6.72 -18.56
N LEU A 65 -11.06 -5.80 -18.05
CA LEU A 65 -11.36 -5.70 -16.62
C LEU A 65 -11.96 -7.01 -16.03
N PRO A 66 -12.89 -7.72 -16.69
CA PRO A 66 -13.43 -8.98 -16.14
C PRO A 66 -12.34 -10.01 -15.84
N TYR A 67 -11.39 -10.20 -16.75
CA TYR A 67 -10.31 -11.17 -16.54
C TYR A 67 -9.37 -10.81 -15.40
N LEU A 68 -9.10 -9.51 -15.20
CA LEU A 68 -8.35 -9.04 -14.03
C LEU A 68 -9.10 -9.39 -12.74
N LYS A 69 -10.42 -9.19 -12.70
CA LYS A 69 -11.26 -9.56 -11.56
C LYS A 69 -11.31 -11.07 -11.33
N ASP A 70 -11.32 -11.88 -12.38
CA ASP A 70 -11.33 -13.36 -12.29
C ASP A 70 -10.07 -13.91 -11.61
N LEU A 71 -8.96 -13.17 -11.69
CA LEU A 71 -7.71 -13.43 -10.97
C LEU A 71 -7.62 -12.70 -9.61
N GLY A 72 -8.69 -12.04 -9.17
CA GLY A 72 -8.77 -11.32 -7.90
C GLY A 72 -8.30 -9.86 -7.91
N PHE A 73 -7.81 -9.33 -9.04
CA PHE A 73 -7.41 -7.92 -9.19
C PHE A 73 -8.62 -6.98 -9.30
N ASN A 74 -9.40 -6.94 -8.23
CA ASN A 74 -10.55 -6.07 -8.08
C ASN A 74 -10.13 -4.61 -7.86
N ILE A 75 -10.97 -3.68 -8.33
CA ILE A 75 -10.76 -2.26 -8.07
C ILE A 75 -11.04 -1.98 -6.60
N VAL A 76 -9.98 -1.77 -5.81
CA VAL A 76 -10.08 -1.53 -4.36
C VAL A 76 -10.23 -0.04 -4.02
N GLY A 77 -9.92 0.84 -4.97
CA GLY A 77 -10.06 2.28 -4.80
C GLY A 77 -9.23 3.08 -5.80
N TYR A 78 -9.53 4.37 -5.89
CA TYR A 78 -8.79 5.32 -6.73
C TYR A 78 -7.84 6.16 -5.85
N GLY A 79 -6.58 5.75 -5.77
CA GLY A 79 -5.60 6.40 -4.90
C GLY A 79 -4.34 5.58 -4.64
N CYS A 80 -3.50 6.06 -3.73
CA CYS A 80 -2.17 5.49 -3.51
C CYS A 80 -2.18 4.07 -2.92
N THR A 81 -3.14 3.72 -2.07
CA THR A 81 -3.35 2.36 -1.49
C THR A 81 -2.03 1.68 -1.05
N THR A 82 -1.76 0.46 -1.50
CA THR A 82 -0.56 -0.34 -1.22
C THR A 82 0.75 0.41 -1.51
N CYS A 83 0.78 1.32 -2.50
CA CYS A 83 2.01 2.08 -2.84
C CYS A 83 2.53 2.95 -1.68
N ILE A 84 1.66 3.36 -0.75
CA ILE A 84 2.05 4.14 0.44
C ILE A 84 1.98 3.33 1.74
N GLY A 85 1.72 2.03 1.65
CA GLY A 85 1.55 1.15 2.81
C GLY A 85 0.12 0.95 3.28
N ASN A 86 -0.87 1.52 2.57
CA ASN A 86 -2.28 1.27 2.85
C ASN A 86 -2.73 -0.01 2.15
N SER A 87 -2.06 -1.12 2.47
CA SER A 87 -2.32 -2.47 1.94
C SER A 87 -3.48 -3.18 2.66
N GLY A 88 -3.85 -2.71 3.86
CA GLY A 88 -4.86 -3.34 4.71
C GLY A 88 -4.39 -4.67 5.31
N PRO A 89 -5.19 -5.30 6.20
CA PRO A 89 -4.80 -6.52 6.89
C PRO A 89 -4.69 -7.72 5.93
N LEU A 90 -3.86 -8.71 6.26
CA LEU A 90 -3.92 -10.01 5.60
C LEU A 90 -5.02 -10.87 6.25
N GLU A 91 -5.35 -12.00 5.65
CA GLU A 91 -6.23 -12.97 6.30
C GLU A 91 -5.56 -13.49 7.57
N LYS A 92 -6.34 -13.69 8.64
CA LYS A 92 -5.80 -14.01 9.96
C LYS A 92 -4.98 -15.30 9.93
N GLU A 93 -5.43 -16.28 9.17
CA GLU A 93 -4.76 -17.56 8.96
C GLU A 93 -3.37 -17.38 8.33
N ILE A 94 -3.19 -16.36 7.47
CA ILE A 94 -1.90 -16.01 6.88
C ILE A 94 -1.02 -15.29 7.90
N GLU A 95 -1.58 -14.34 8.67
CA GLU A 95 -0.84 -13.60 9.70
C GLU A 95 -0.30 -14.55 10.79
N ASP A 96 -1.15 -15.47 11.26
CA ASP A 96 -0.81 -16.49 12.25
C ASP A 96 0.27 -17.43 11.69
N ALA A 97 0.07 -17.98 10.48
CA ALA A 97 1.04 -18.89 9.86
C ALA A 97 2.41 -18.24 9.64
N VAL A 98 2.46 -16.95 9.30
CA VAL A 98 3.70 -16.21 9.08
C VAL A 98 4.42 -15.94 10.40
N SER A 99 3.67 -15.62 11.44
CA SER A 99 4.22 -15.31 12.77
C SER A 99 4.71 -16.55 13.49
N GLU A 100 3.96 -17.65 13.45
CA GLU A 100 4.29 -18.92 14.12
C GLU A 100 5.52 -19.61 13.51
N ASN A 101 5.72 -19.46 12.21
CA ASN A 101 6.76 -20.18 11.47
C ASN A 101 7.92 -19.27 11.01
N ASP A 102 7.97 -18.01 11.47
CA ASP A 102 8.91 -16.96 11.05
C ASP A 102 9.17 -16.95 9.52
N LEU A 103 8.08 -17.02 8.74
CA LEU A 103 8.19 -17.13 7.29
C LEU A 103 8.56 -15.79 6.66
N LEU A 104 9.59 -15.80 5.80
CA LEU A 104 9.90 -14.67 4.94
C LEU A 104 8.92 -14.64 3.76
N ILE A 105 7.82 -13.91 3.96
CA ILE A 105 6.85 -13.60 2.89
C ILE A 105 7.26 -12.35 2.12
N THR A 106 6.76 -12.27 0.90
CA THR A 106 7.10 -11.22 -0.05
C THR A 106 5.88 -10.50 -0.60
N SER A 107 6.08 -9.31 -1.12
CA SER A 107 5.11 -8.62 -1.97
C SER A 107 5.71 -8.28 -3.33
N VAL A 108 4.84 -8.26 -4.34
CA VAL A 108 5.17 -7.76 -5.67
C VAL A 108 4.18 -6.65 -6.01
N LEU A 109 4.68 -5.47 -6.35
CA LEU A 109 3.82 -4.32 -6.64
C LEU A 109 4.35 -3.46 -7.78
N SER A 110 3.43 -2.83 -8.51
CA SER A 110 3.78 -1.84 -9.54
C SER A 110 4.06 -0.45 -8.98
N GLY A 111 4.62 -0.40 -7.78
CA GLY A 111 5.00 0.81 -7.05
C GLY A 111 6.31 1.43 -7.53
N ASN A 112 6.84 2.35 -6.72
CA ASN A 112 8.15 2.98 -6.93
C ASN A 112 9.07 2.93 -5.68
N ARG A 113 8.58 2.36 -4.57
CA ARG A 113 9.31 2.22 -3.31
C ARG A 113 8.98 0.86 -2.70
N ASN A 114 9.98 0.23 -2.10
CA ASN A 114 9.89 -1.13 -1.57
C ASN A 114 10.71 -1.31 -0.28
N PHE A 115 10.82 -0.25 0.53
CA PHE A 115 11.47 -0.35 1.84
C PHE A 115 10.73 -1.35 2.75
N GLU A 116 11.48 -2.06 3.58
CA GLU A 116 10.94 -2.96 4.59
C GLU A 116 9.95 -2.23 5.52
N GLY A 117 8.84 -2.90 5.86
CA GLY A 117 7.78 -2.34 6.71
C GLY A 117 6.96 -1.20 6.06
N ARG A 118 7.32 -0.75 4.84
CA ARG A 118 6.56 0.30 4.14
C ARG A 118 5.29 -0.24 3.48
N ILE A 119 5.32 -1.47 2.95
CA ILE A 119 4.19 -2.04 2.19
C ILE A 119 3.20 -2.71 3.12
N HIS A 120 3.68 -3.59 3.99
CA HIS A 120 2.91 -4.24 5.05
C HIS A 120 3.86 -4.62 6.19
N PRO A 121 3.44 -4.54 7.47
CA PRO A 121 4.31 -4.84 8.62
C PRO A 121 4.89 -6.27 8.61
N LEU A 122 4.09 -7.25 8.19
CA LEU A 122 4.50 -8.67 8.14
C LEU A 122 5.33 -9.03 6.90
N VAL A 123 5.45 -8.13 5.92
CA VAL A 123 6.14 -8.43 4.65
C VAL A 123 7.55 -7.85 4.66
N LYS A 124 8.54 -8.75 4.79
CA LYS A 124 9.96 -8.42 4.83
C LYS A 124 10.55 -8.15 3.43
N GLY A 125 10.16 -8.94 2.42
CA GLY A 125 10.64 -8.78 1.03
C GLY A 125 9.65 -8.04 0.13
N ASN A 126 10.08 -6.99 -0.56
CA ASN A 126 9.18 -6.20 -1.43
C ASN A 126 9.83 -5.95 -2.79
N TYR A 127 9.14 -6.33 -3.87
CA TYR A 127 9.67 -6.26 -5.24
C TYR A 127 8.85 -5.33 -6.10
N LEU A 128 9.54 -4.43 -6.81
CA LEU A 128 8.93 -3.55 -7.79
C LEU A 128 8.94 -4.25 -9.15
N ALA A 129 7.77 -4.36 -9.77
CA ALA A 129 7.62 -5.00 -11.06
C ALA A 129 6.62 -4.25 -11.95
N SER A 130 6.69 -4.45 -13.26
CA SER A 130 5.66 -3.93 -14.17
C SER A 130 4.31 -4.60 -13.90
N PRO A 131 3.16 -3.94 -14.17
CA PRO A 131 1.85 -4.56 -13.97
C PRO A 131 1.66 -5.96 -14.59
N PRO A 132 2.15 -6.29 -15.80
CA PRO A 132 2.09 -7.66 -16.32
C PRO A 132 2.87 -8.67 -15.47
N LEU A 133 4.05 -8.27 -14.97
CA LEU A 133 4.85 -9.13 -14.09
C LEU A 133 4.18 -9.31 -12.72
N VAL A 134 3.49 -8.30 -12.19
CA VAL A 134 2.69 -8.45 -10.96
C VAL A 134 1.66 -9.56 -11.13
N VAL A 135 0.97 -9.63 -12.28
CA VAL A 135 -0.01 -10.69 -12.57
C VAL A 135 0.69 -12.06 -12.70
N ALA A 136 1.82 -12.13 -13.41
CA ALA A 136 2.56 -13.37 -13.57
C ALA A 136 3.08 -13.94 -12.24
N TYR A 137 3.66 -13.09 -11.39
CA TYR A 137 4.10 -13.47 -10.05
C TYR A 137 2.92 -13.84 -9.14
N ALA A 138 1.77 -13.17 -9.25
CA ALA A 138 0.59 -13.54 -8.50
C ALA A 138 0.13 -14.97 -8.86
N LEU A 139 0.13 -15.33 -10.15
CA LEU A 139 -0.20 -16.69 -10.60
C LEU A 139 0.79 -17.72 -10.05
N ALA A 140 2.09 -17.42 -10.10
CA ALA A 140 3.13 -18.30 -9.56
C ALA A 140 3.06 -18.46 -8.03
N GLY A 141 2.61 -17.43 -7.32
CA GLY A 141 2.49 -17.42 -5.85
C GLY A 141 3.82 -17.32 -5.09
N THR A 142 4.96 -17.25 -5.78
CA THR A 142 6.30 -17.16 -5.19
C THR A 142 7.22 -16.28 -6.04
N VAL A 143 8.16 -15.58 -5.41
CA VAL A 143 9.25 -14.90 -6.11
C VAL A 143 10.45 -15.82 -6.37
N ASN A 144 10.49 -16.98 -5.72
CA ASN A 144 11.54 -17.98 -5.93
C ASN A 144 11.18 -18.88 -7.12
N ILE A 145 11.17 -18.28 -8.32
CA ILE A 145 10.80 -18.94 -9.58
C ILE A 145 11.60 -18.31 -10.73
N ASP A 146 12.10 -19.13 -11.65
CA ASP A 146 12.65 -18.68 -12.92
C ASP A 146 11.51 -18.57 -13.95
N LEU A 147 10.94 -17.37 -14.11
CA LEU A 147 9.85 -17.12 -15.07
C LEU A 147 10.18 -17.54 -16.52
N THR A 148 11.45 -17.73 -16.87
CA THR A 148 11.86 -18.15 -18.22
C THR A 148 11.76 -19.66 -18.45
N LYS A 149 11.78 -20.46 -17.38
CA LYS A 149 11.87 -21.93 -17.45
C LYS A 149 10.78 -22.64 -16.66
N ASP A 150 10.39 -22.07 -15.53
CA ASP A 150 9.49 -22.69 -14.59
C ASP A 150 8.02 -22.38 -14.92
N PRO A 151 7.11 -23.33 -14.64
CA PRO A 151 5.68 -23.08 -14.81
C PRO A 151 5.18 -22.06 -13.77
N ILE A 152 4.49 -21.03 -14.26
CA ILE A 152 3.75 -20.05 -13.44
C ILE A 152 2.37 -20.57 -13.00
N GLY A 153 1.96 -21.73 -13.49
CA GLY A 153 0.75 -22.43 -13.06
C GLY A 153 0.42 -23.58 -14.00
N VAL A 154 -0.73 -24.20 -13.75
CA VAL A 154 -1.25 -25.34 -14.50
C VAL A 154 -2.54 -24.91 -15.18
N ASP A 155 -2.72 -25.27 -16.45
CA ASP A 155 -3.96 -25.00 -17.17
C ASP A 155 -5.06 -26.02 -16.83
N LYS A 156 -6.26 -25.82 -17.39
CA LYS A 156 -7.41 -26.72 -17.23
C LYS A 156 -7.19 -28.15 -17.76
N ASN A 157 -6.19 -28.35 -18.62
CA ASN A 157 -5.83 -29.65 -19.18
C ASN A 157 -4.74 -30.36 -18.36
N GLY A 158 -4.22 -29.73 -17.31
CA GLY A 158 -3.11 -30.25 -16.52
C GLY A 158 -1.73 -29.93 -17.09
N GLU A 159 -1.64 -29.08 -18.12
CA GLU A 159 -0.37 -28.71 -18.75
C GLU A 159 0.33 -27.58 -18.00
N ASN A 160 1.65 -27.69 -17.89
CA ASN A 160 2.50 -26.70 -17.26
C ASN A 160 2.62 -25.45 -18.15
N VAL A 161 2.27 -24.31 -17.57
CA VAL A 161 2.24 -23.03 -18.27
C VAL A 161 3.43 -22.17 -17.87
N ILE A 162 4.32 -21.85 -18.82
CA ILE A 162 5.52 -21.04 -18.57
C ILE A 162 5.29 -19.57 -18.98
N SER A 163 5.84 -18.61 -18.23
CA SER A 163 5.69 -17.18 -18.54
C SER A 163 6.33 -16.77 -19.87
N MET A 164 7.31 -17.50 -20.40
CA MET A 164 7.89 -17.24 -21.73
C MET A 164 6.99 -17.68 -22.89
N THR A 165 6.19 -18.74 -22.72
CA THR A 165 5.12 -19.12 -23.64
C THR A 165 4.07 -18.01 -23.75
N PHE A 166 3.93 -17.20 -22.68
CA PHE A 166 3.23 -15.91 -22.72
C PHE A 166 4.13 -14.87 -23.43
N GLY A 167 5.26 -14.47 -22.85
CA GLY A 167 6.08 -13.31 -23.23
C GLY A 167 6.48 -13.17 -24.71
N HIS A 168 6.71 -14.27 -25.44
CA HIS A 168 7.15 -14.21 -26.84
C HIS A 168 6.01 -13.91 -27.84
N GLN A 169 4.77 -14.26 -27.50
CA GLN A 169 3.56 -13.95 -28.29
C GLN A 169 3.00 -12.56 -27.93
N TRP A 170 3.30 -12.11 -26.71
CA TRP A 170 2.85 -10.89 -26.05
C TRP A 170 3.43 -9.58 -26.59
N MET A 171 4.75 -9.51 -26.79
CA MET A 171 5.41 -8.29 -27.27
C MET A 171 5.33 -8.14 -28.80
N LYS A 172 5.02 -9.20 -29.53
CA LYS A 172 5.01 -9.18 -30.99
C LYS A 172 3.79 -8.50 -31.60
N SER A 173 2.68 -8.39 -30.87
CA SER A 173 1.57 -7.53 -31.27
C SER A 173 1.63 -6.18 -30.56
N THR A 174 2.70 -5.41 -30.81
CA THR A 174 2.69 -3.96 -30.57
C THR A 174 1.44 -3.31 -31.18
N ALA A 175 0.91 -3.89 -32.26
CA ALA A 175 -0.35 -3.53 -32.89
C ALA A 175 -1.57 -3.64 -31.95
N SER A 176 -1.75 -4.75 -31.21
CA SER A 176 -2.88 -4.92 -30.28
C SER A 176 -2.75 -3.99 -29.07
N LEU A 177 -1.54 -3.83 -28.52
CA LEU A 177 -1.28 -2.88 -27.45
C LEU A 177 -1.57 -1.44 -27.89
N LYS A 178 -1.08 -1.06 -29.08
CA LYS A 178 -1.30 0.28 -29.65
C LYS A 178 -2.77 0.52 -29.94
N ALA A 179 -3.44 -0.42 -30.61
CA ALA A 179 -4.88 -0.35 -30.94
C ALA A 179 -5.74 -0.16 -29.68
N LEU A 180 -5.50 -0.93 -28.63
CA LEU A 180 -6.24 -0.80 -27.38
C LEU A 180 -5.83 0.44 -26.58
N SER A 181 -4.56 0.86 -26.64
CA SER A 181 -4.09 2.07 -25.96
C SER A 181 -4.73 3.35 -26.51
N HIS A 182 -5.16 3.39 -27.77
CA HIS A 182 -5.91 4.54 -28.30
C HIS A 182 -7.20 4.82 -27.51
N LEU A 183 -7.81 3.79 -26.89
CA LEU A 183 -8.98 3.96 -26.02
C LEU A 183 -8.68 4.85 -24.80
N SER A 184 -7.46 4.79 -24.25
CA SER A 184 -7.08 5.61 -23.11
C SER A 184 -6.96 7.09 -23.45
N TYR A 185 -6.65 7.42 -24.70
CA TYR A 185 -6.46 8.79 -25.18
C TYR A 185 -7.71 9.38 -25.88
N SER A 186 -8.86 8.70 -25.77
CA SER A 186 -10.09 9.15 -26.40
C SER A 186 -10.66 10.43 -25.76
N VAL A 187 -11.44 11.20 -26.54
CA VAL A 187 -12.21 12.34 -26.02
C VAL A 187 -13.14 11.90 -24.88
N GLN A 188 -13.66 10.67 -24.94
CA GLN A 188 -14.50 10.10 -23.90
C GLN A 188 -13.75 9.92 -22.58
N SER A 189 -12.49 9.48 -22.63
CA SER A 189 -11.62 9.40 -21.46
C SER A 189 -11.40 10.77 -20.81
N MET A 190 -11.20 11.81 -21.62
CA MET A 190 -11.05 13.18 -21.09
C MET A 190 -12.36 13.70 -20.47
N LYS A 191 -13.51 13.46 -21.11
CA LYS A 191 -14.83 13.79 -20.54
C LYS A 191 -15.05 13.09 -19.20
N LEU A 192 -14.72 11.81 -19.11
CA LEU A 192 -14.83 11.04 -17.87
C LEU A 192 -13.93 11.62 -16.77
N PHE A 193 -12.69 12.00 -17.10
CA PHE A 193 -11.77 12.64 -16.18
C PHE A 193 -12.34 13.95 -15.63
N LEU A 194 -12.75 14.87 -16.52
CA LEU A 194 -13.29 16.18 -16.15
C LEU A 194 -14.56 16.06 -15.30
N THR A 195 -15.46 15.13 -15.65
CA THR A 195 -16.68 14.87 -14.89
C THR A 195 -16.34 14.38 -13.49
N THR A 196 -15.40 13.42 -13.37
CA THR A 196 -14.95 12.90 -12.07
C THR A 196 -14.36 14.00 -11.18
N MET A 197 -13.56 14.90 -11.76
CA MET A 197 -12.99 16.04 -11.04
C MET A 197 -14.08 17.02 -10.58
N ASN A 198 -15.04 17.32 -11.45
CA ASN A 198 -16.13 18.23 -11.12
C ASN A 198 -17.01 17.67 -9.99
N ASP A 199 -17.32 16.38 -10.02
CA ASP A 199 -18.08 15.72 -8.96
C ASP A 199 -17.32 15.71 -7.63
N GLY A 200 -16.00 15.47 -7.66
CA GLY A 200 -15.14 15.60 -6.49
C GLY A 200 -15.15 17.01 -5.89
N MET A 201 -15.13 18.05 -6.74
CA MET A 201 -15.24 19.45 -6.28
C MET A 201 -16.62 19.75 -5.68
N LYS A 202 -17.71 19.25 -6.28
CA LYS A 202 -19.07 19.39 -5.71
C LYS A 202 -19.17 18.74 -4.34
N LEU A 203 -18.64 17.53 -4.19
CA LEU A 203 -18.60 16.82 -2.91
C LEU A 203 -17.81 17.60 -1.87
N LYS A 204 -16.61 18.09 -2.22
CA LYS A 204 -15.80 18.94 -1.34
C LYS A 204 -16.57 20.18 -0.87
N ARG A 205 -17.28 20.88 -1.76
CA ARG A 205 -18.08 22.06 -1.40
C ARG A 205 -19.18 21.71 -0.39
N ARG A 206 -19.88 20.60 -0.59
CA ARG A 206 -20.90 20.11 0.36
C ARG A 206 -20.28 19.77 1.71
N MET A 207 -19.16 19.05 1.74
CA MET A 207 -18.46 18.72 2.98
C MET A 207 -18.00 19.98 3.73
N MET A 208 -17.43 20.96 3.04
CA MET A 208 -17.00 22.23 3.65
C MET A 208 -18.17 22.97 4.31
N HIS A 209 -19.34 22.96 3.67
CA HIS A 209 -20.55 23.57 4.23
C HIS A 209 -21.00 22.84 5.51
N CYS A 210 -20.94 21.51 5.54
CA CYS A 210 -21.26 20.72 6.72
C CYS A 210 -20.25 20.87 7.87
N THR A 211 -18.99 21.20 7.57
CA THR A 211 -17.95 21.38 8.60
C THR A 211 -17.93 22.77 9.22
N ASN A 212 -18.67 23.75 8.67
CA ASN A 212 -18.78 25.09 9.25
C ASN A 212 -19.52 25.03 10.59
N GLY A 213 -18.84 25.42 11.67
CA GLY A 213 -19.39 25.41 13.03
C GLY A 213 -19.09 24.14 13.84
N MET A 214 -18.42 23.14 13.26
CA MET A 214 -17.93 22.00 14.04
C MET A 214 -16.75 22.43 14.94
N LYS A 215 -16.74 21.98 16.20
CA LYS A 215 -15.57 22.14 17.08
C LYS A 215 -14.34 21.52 16.40
N ILE A 216 -13.19 22.18 16.53
CA ILE A 216 -11.94 21.76 15.90
C ILE A 216 -11.65 20.29 16.28
N PRO A 217 -11.69 19.35 15.32
CA PRO A 217 -11.46 17.94 15.60
C PRO A 217 -9.99 17.69 15.96
N HIS A 218 -9.70 16.59 16.66
CA HIS A 218 -8.32 16.19 17.00
C HIS A 218 -7.39 16.02 15.78
N THR A 219 -7.94 15.95 14.57
CA THR A 219 -7.22 15.92 13.29
C THR A 219 -6.72 17.29 12.82
N LEU A 220 -7.24 18.39 13.37
CA LEU A 220 -6.82 19.76 13.09
C LEU A 220 -6.25 20.35 14.37
N ILE A 221 -4.92 20.49 14.45
CA ILE A 221 -4.26 21.13 15.58
C ILE A 221 -3.76 22.48 15.11
N THR A 222 -4.19 23.57 15.76
CA THR A 222 -3.58 24.88 15.56
C THR A 222 -2.14 24.81 16.07
N ARG A 223 -1.18 24.77 15.13
CA ARG A 223 0.24 24.81 15.51
C ARG A 223 0.52 26.13 16.21
N HIS A 224 1.15 26.08 17.39
CA HIS A 224 1.64 27.23 18.16
C HIS A 224 2.76 28.04 17.47
N SER A 225 2.96 27.86 16.17
CA SER A 225 4.09 28.41 15.40
C SER A 225 4.06 29.93 15.22
N LEU A 226 3.01 30.63 15.67
CA LEU A 226 2.80 32.06 15.43
C LEU A 226 2.49 32.88 16.69
N LYS A 227 2.71 32.34 17.90
CA LYS A 227 2.67 33.17 19.11
C LYS A 227 3.99 33.94 19.22
N THR A 228 3.97 35.20 18.73
CA THR A 228 4.94 36.29 19.02
C THR A 228 6.41 35.85 19.07
N TYR A 229 7.08 35.85 17.92
CA TYR A 229 8.54 35.83 17.87
C TYR A 229 9.07 37.25 17.72
N GLN A 230 9.84 37.73 18.71
CA GLN A 230 10.83 38.77 18.46
C GLN A 230 12.02 38.12 17.74
N LEU A 231 12.46 38.72 16.63
CA LEU A 231 13.63 38.32 15.84
C LEU A 231 14.93 38.68 16.58
N ASN A 232 15.20 38.01 17.69
CA ASN A 232 16.51 38.06 18.34
C ASN A 232 17.28 36.80 17.96
N LEU A 233 18.40 36.96 17.25
CA LEU A 233 19.32 35.87 16.96
C LEU A 233 20.00 35.43 18.26
N VAL A 234 19.67 34.23 18.74
CA VAL A 234 20.30 33.63 19.92
C VAL A 234 21.40 32.67 19.48
N LYS A 235 22.60 32.82 20.06
CA LYS A 235 23.72 31.90 19.83
C LYS A 235 23.44 30.55 20.51
N LEU A 236 23.45 29.46 19.75
CA LEU A 236 23.23 28.10 20.26
C LEU A 236 24.49 27.59 20.99
N ASN A 237 24.62 27.87 22.29
CA ASN A 237 25.86 27.61 23.03
C ASN A 237 25.95 26.20 23.68
N ARG A 238 24.89 25.37 23.64
CA ARG A 238 24.90 23.98 24.17
C ARG A 238 23.88 23.08 23.46
N LEU A 239 24.29 22.41 22.39
CA LEU A 239 23.47 21.41 21.70
C LEU A 239 23.73 20.01 22.27
N LYS A 240 22.67 19.26 22.55
CA LYS A 240 22.76 17.80 22.79
C LYS A 240 22.30 17.09 21.53
N ALA A 241 23.05 16.10 21.08
CA ALA A 241 22.61 15.23 19.99
C ALA A 241 21.42 14.38 20.47
N CYS A 242 20.24 14.57 19.88
CA CYS A 242 19.04 13.79 20.21
C CYS A 242 19.03 12.40 19.54
N ALA A 243 19.74 12.24 18.43
CA ALA A 243 19.92 10.98 17.72
C ALA A 243 21.23 10.98 16.95
N SER A 244 21.89 9.82 16.86
CA SER A 244 22.96 9.57 15.91
C SER A 244 22.38 8.78 14.75
N LEU A 245 22.21 9.44 13.61
CA LEU A 245 21.61 8.85 12.41
C LEU A 245 22.72 8.30 11.50
N ARG A 246 22.50 7.12 10.93
CA ARG A 246 23.38 6.55 9.90
C ARG A 246 22.99 7.07 8.50
N SER A 247 23.67 6.61 7.46
CA SER A 247 23.31 6.93 6.07
C SER A 247 21.91 6.43 5.71
N SER A 248 21.27 7.12 4.74
CA SER A 248 20.00 6.72 4.13
C SER A 248 18.76 6.70 5.04
N VAL A 249 18.72 7.53 6.09
CA VAL A 249 17.50 7.71 6.90
C VAL A 249 16.40 8.37 6.07
N THR A 250 15.28 7.67 5.91
CA THR A 250 14.13 8.16 5.18
C THR A 250 13.28 9.11 6.04
N LEU A 251 12.54 10.00 5.40
CA LEU A 251 11.62 10.91 6.11
C LEU A 251 10.57 10.12 6.93
N SER A 252 10.16 8.94 6.44
CA SER A 252 9.27 8.04 7.18
C SER A 252 9.88 7.61 8.51
N GLN A 253 11.14 7.16 8.51
CA GLN A 253 11.86 6.76 9.73
C GLN A 253 12.05 7.95 10.68
N LEU A 254 12.42 9.12 10.15
CA LEU A 254 12.58 10.33 10.96
C LEU A 254 11.27 10.75 11.63
N THR A 255 10.16 10.68 10.90
CA THR A 255 8.84 11.04 11.44
C THR A 255 8.39 10.07 12.53
N ILE A 256 8.61 8.77 12.34
CA ILE A 256 8.35 7.75 13.37
C ILE A 256 9.19 8.02 14.62
N PHE A 257 10.49 8.27 14.46
CA PHE A 257 11.38 8.59 15.58
C PHE A 257 10.89 9.81 16.37
N LEU A 258 10.55 10.91 15.69
CA LEU A 258 10.07 12.14 16.33
C LEU A 258 8.71 11.93 17.03
N LEU A 259 7.83 11.11 16.47
CA LEU A 259 6.56 10.74 17.10
C LEU A 259 6.78 9.92 18.37
N LEU A 260 7.68 8.92 18.32
CA LEU A 260 8.04 8.12 19.49
C LEU A 260 8.69 8.96 20.58
N GLU A 261 9.63 9.85 20.23
CA GLU A 261 10.22 10.83 21.16
C GLU A 261 9.14 11.67 21.84
N ARG A 262 8.16 12.15 21.06
CA ARG A 262 7.04 12.93 21.61
C ARG A 262 6.19 12.09 22.56
N LEU A 263 5.85 10.85 22.18
CA LEU A 263 5.09 9.91 23.01
C LEU A 263 5.82 9.61 24.33
N VAL A 264 7.13 9.32 24.28
CA VAL A 264 7.96 9.09 25.46
C VAL A 264 8.03 10.32 26.35
N ARG A 265 8.15 11.53 25.77
CA ARG A 265 8.13 12.79 26.55
C ARG A 265 6.77 13.05 27.19
N THR A 266 5.67 12.81 26.48
CA THR A 266 4.33 12.93 27.05
C THR A 266 4.07 11.87 28.11
N HIS A 267 4.58 10.64 27.94
CA HIS A 267 4.45 9.58 28.93
C HIS A 267 5.33 9.82 30.17
N ARG A 268 6.56 10.36 30.00
CA ARG A 268 7.38 10.82 31.12
C ARG A 268 6.72 11.98 31.86
N ARG A 269 6.12 12.94 31.14
CA ARG A 269 5.32 14.02 31.74
C ARG A 269 4.07 13.50 32.45
N ALA A 270 3.41 12.48 31.90
CA ALA A 270 2.26 11.83 32.53
C ALA A 270 2.66 11.00 33.75
N ASN A 271 3.85 10.40 33.77
CA ASN A 271 4.39 9.69 34.94
C ASN A 271 4.95 10.65 36.00
N THR A 272 5.46 11.84 35.65
CA THR A 272 5.68 12.92 36.63
C THR A 272 4.37 13.50 37.14
N CYS A 273 3.34 13.66 36.30
CA CYS A 273 2.00 14.05 36.76
C CYS A 273 1.33 12.95 37.60
N LYS A 274 1.56 11.65 37.36
CA LYS A 274 1.11 10.57 38.25
C LYS A 274 1.89 10.57 39.57
N LYS A 275 3.18 10.92 39.57
CA LYS A 275 3.96 11.14 40.80
C LYS A 275 3.55 12.40 41.57
N GLU A 276 3.01 13.42 40.90
CA GLU A 276 2.43 14.60 41.54
C GLU A 276 0.97 14.39 41.98
N ALA A 277 0.19 13.58 41.25
CA ALA A 277 -1.18 13.20 41.63
C ALA A 277 -1.23 12.18 42.77
N TYR A 278 -0.21 11.32 42.93
CA TYR A 278 -0.04 10.46 44.11
C TYR A 278 0.46 11.20 45.36
N ARG A 279 0.59 12.53 45.32
CA ARG A 279 1.00 13.35 46.46
C ARG A 279 -0.15 14.14 47.10
N LEU A 280 -1.38 13.92 46.63
CA LEU A 280 -2.61 14.51 47.15
C LEU A 280 -3.73 13.46 47.15
N GLU A 281 -3.54 12.35 47.86
CA GLU A 281 -4.58 11.58 48.54
C GLU A 281 -3.91 10.47 49.37
N THR A 282 -4.47 10.24 50.56
CA THR A 282 -4.17 9.19 51.56
C THR A 282 -2.83 9.26 52.35
N LEU A 283 -2.80 10.18 53.32
CA LEU A 283 -2.49 9.79 54.69
C LEU A 283 -3.58 8.80 55.15
N THR A 284 -3.28 7.50 55.15
CA THR A 284 -3.66 6.49 56.17
C THR A 284 -3.47 5.06 55.62
N HIS A 285 -2.50 4.35 56.23
CA HIS A 285 -2.36 2.89 56.43
C HIS A 285 -2.06 1.90 55.26
N MET A 286 -0.92 1.21 55.45
CA MET A 286 -0.40 -0.15 55.08
C MET A 286 -1.32 -1.10 54.27
N ASP A 287 -0.86 -2.02 53.39
CA ASP A 287 0.19 -3.06 53.52
C ASP A 287 0.55 -3.69 52.13
N PRO A 288 1.67 -4.44 51.96
CA PRO A 288 2.25 -4.85 50.68
C PRO A 288 1.99 -6.33 50.33
N ALA A 289 1.03 -6.59 49.43
CA ALA A 289 0.98 -7.76 48.56
C ALA A 289 -0.39 -7.73 47.87
N VAL A 290 -0.42 -7.76 46.53
CA VAL A 290 -1.48 -8.36 45.69
C VAL A 290 -1.21 -7.99 44.22
N VAL A 291 -0.75 -9.00 43.47
CA VAL A 291 -1.22 -9.38 42.12
C VAL A 291 -0.83 -8.41 40.98
N THR A 292 0.13 -8.70 40.09
CA THR A 292 0.29 -9.87 39.21
C THR A 292 -0.98 -10.21 38.42
N THR A 293 -1.37 -9.42 37.41
CA THR A 293 -1.96 -9.90 36.13
C THR A 293 -2.53 -8.78 35.26
N MET A 294 -2.25 -8.88 33.96
CA MET A 294 -3.16 -8.66 32.81
C MET A 294 -3.39 -7.26 32.21
N SER A 295 -3.34 -7.29 30.86
CA SER A 295 -4.20 -6.65 29.84
C SER A 295 -4.52 -5.16 29.94
#